data_AF-A0A6J6DQ46-F1
#
_entry.id   AF-A0A6J6DQ46-F1
#
_cell.length_a   1.000
_cell.length_b   1.000
_cell.length_c   1.000
_cell.angle_alpha   90.00
_cell.angle_beta   90.00
_cell.angle_gamma   90.00
#
_symmetry.space_group_name_H-M   'P 1'
#
loop_
_entity.id
_entity.type
_entity.pdbx_description
1 polymer ?
#
loop_
_entity_poly.entity_id
_entity_poly.type
_entity_poly.pdbx_seq_one_letter_code
_entity_poly.pdbx_strand_id
1 'polypeptide(L)'
;MMEIGFPMSPFQLLDLVGPGVALHVSETLHKNLGPRYRISPTMQRMVKEGVRNFYIKNEDGTFAPNPAAIALVEKGNSPSTAEQVRVRALKALAEEARAMLDEGVVSSPAEIDLCMLMGAGWPMHLGGILPYLDREGISESTSGKRFHDKGVASLPA
;
A
#
# COMPACT_ATOMS: atom_id res chain seq x y z
N MET A 1 1.46 -9.55 0.33
CA MET A 1 1.07 -8.74 -0.84
C MET A 1 0.96 -9.59 -2.11
N MET A 2 1.98 -10.37 -2.50
CA MET A 2 1.79 -11.38 -3.56
C MET A 2 0.83 -12.49 -3.12
N GLU A 3 0.92 -12.91 -1.86
CA GLU A 3 0.03 -13.94 -1.27
C GLU A 3 -1.46 -13.60 -1.29
N ILE A 4 -1.80 -12.30 -1.35
CA ILE A 4 -3.20 -11.86 -1.45
C ILE A 4 -3.69 -11.78 -2.91
N GLY A 5 -2.80 -12.06 -3.88
CA GLY A 5 -3.13 -12.19 -5.30
C GLY A 5 -2.83 -10.97 -6.18
N PHE A 6 -2.03 -10.00 -5.72
CA PHE A 6 -1.55 -8.92 -6.59
C PHE A 6 -0.60 -9.48 -7.67
N PRO A 7 -0.59 -8.89 -8.89
CA PRO A 7 0.25 -9.36 -9.99
C PRO A 7 1.75 -9.07 -9.79
N MET A 8 2.08 -8.16 -8.86
CA MET A 8 3.46 -7.77 -8.56
C MET A 8 3.62 -7.31 -7.11
N SER A 9 4.85 -7.39 -6.60
CA SER A 9 5.18 -6.91 -5.25
C SER A 9 5.24 -5.37 -5.21
N PRO A 10 5.11 -4.75 -4.02
CA PRO A 10 5.17 -3.29 -3.89
C PRO A 10 6.45 -2.66 -4.45
N PHE A 11 7.60 -3.33 -4.31
CA PHE A 11 8.86 -2.82 -4.86
C PHE A 11 8.96 -2.96 -6.37
N GLN A 12 8.40 -4.02 -6.96
CA GLN A 12 8.30 -4.13 -8.42
C GLN A 12 7.37 -3.06 -9.00
N LEU A 13 6.25 -2.79 -8.34
CA LEU A 13 5.36 -1.68 -8.73
C LEU A 13 6.10 -0.34 -8.63
N LEU A 14 6.85 -0.11 -7.55
CA LEU A 14 7.64 1.10 -7.36
C LEU A 14 8.74 1.25 -8.42
N ASP A 15 9.36 0.16 -8.86
CA ASP A 15 10.36 0.18 -9.94
C ASP A 15 9.74 0.56 -11.29
N LEU A 16 8.48 0.17 -11.55
CA LEU A 16 7.74 0.57 -12.74
C LEU A 16 7.31 2.05 -12.71
N VAL A 17 6.84 2.52 -11.55
CA VAL A 17 6.42 3.93 -11.36
C VAL A 17 7.62 4.87 -11.30
N GLY A 18 8.68 4.45 -10.61
CA GLY A 18 9.91 5.18 -10.36
C GLY A 18 9.90 5.98 -9.05
N PRO A 19 11.03 6.04 -8.32
CA PRO A 19 11.14 6.71 -7.02
C PRO A 19 10.93 8.23 -7.11
N GLY A 20 11.24 8.85 -8.26
CA GLY A 20 10.99 10.28 -8.49
C GLY A 20 9.51 10.64 -8.48
N VAL A 21 8.67 9.83 -9.14
CA VAL A 21 7.22 10.01 -9.14
C VAL A 21 6.66 9.74 -7.75
N ALA A 22 7.10 8.66 -7.10
CA ALA A 22 6.66 8.33 -5.74
C ALA A 22 7.00 9.43 -4.71
N LEU A 23 8.20 10.02 -4.81
CA LEU A 23 8.59 11.16 -3.98
C LEU A 23 7.70 12.38 -4.25
N HIS A 24 7.50 12.74 -5.52
CA HIS A 24 6.67 13.88 -5.91
C HIS A 24 5.21 13.74 -5.40
N VAL A 25 4.62 12.54 -5.52
CA VAL A 25 3.29 12.25 -4.99
C VAL A 25 3.29 12.39 -3.47
N SER A 26 4.29 11.84 -2.78
CA SER A 26 4.39 11.92 -1.31
C SER A 26 4.50 13.38 -0.82
N GLU A 27 5.30 14.22 -1.48
CA GLU A 27 5.44 15.64 -1.17
C GLU A 27 4.15 16.41 -1.42
N THR A 28 3.46 16.11 -2.52
CA THR A 28 2.17 16.73 -2.86
C THR A 28 1.11 16.36 -1.83
N LEU A 29 1.00 15.08 -1.46
CA LEU A 29 0.05 14.64 -0.44
C LEU A 29 0.41 15.20 0.94
N HIS A 30 1.68 15.23 1.32
CA HIS A 30 2.12 15.84 2.58
C HIS A 30 1.76 17.33 2.65
N LYS A 31 1.96 18.08 1.57
CA LYS A 31 1.61 19.50 1.50
C LYS A 31 0.11 19.74 1.68
N ASN A 32 -0.74 18.91 1.08
CA ASN A 32 -2.19 19.13 1.05
C ASN A 32 -2.93 18.48 2.22
N LEU A 33 -2.48 17.32 2.67
CA LEU A 33 -3.15 16.47 3.67
C LEU A 33 -2.34 16.34 4.96
N GLY A 34 -1.16 16.96 5.03
CA GLY A 34 -0.38 17.14 6.24
C GLY A 34 0.42 15.92 6.68
N PRO A 35 0.76 15.82 7.97
CA PRO A 35 1.75 14.88 8.49
C PRO A 35 1.34 13.40 8.42
N ARG A 36 0.08 13.08 8.09
CA ARG A 36 -0.35 11.69 7.87
C ARG A 36 0.38 11.05 6.68
N TYR A 37 0.67 11.82 5.63
CA TYR A 37 1.50 11.38 4.51
C TYR A 37 2.96 11.74 4.75
N ARG A 38 3.75 10.80 5.28
CA ARG A 38 5.16 11.05 5.56
C ARG A 38 6.00 10.99 4.29
N ILE A 39 6.93 11.94 4.17
CA ILE A 39 7.92 11.92 3.10
C ILE A 39 9.04 10.94 3.49
N SER A 40 9.32 9.97 2.62
CA SER A 40 10.32 8.92 2.88
C SER A 40 11.74 9.44 2.65
N PRO A 41 12.64 9.41 3.67
CA PRO A 41 14.05 9.76 3.49
C PRO A 41 14.76 8.85 2.49
N THR A 42 14.37 7.56 2.42
CA THR A 42 14.88 6.62 1.43
C THR A 42 14.58 7.09 0.01
N MET A 43 13.35 7.54 -0.25
CA MET A 43 12.98 8.04 -1.58
C MET A 43 13.75 9.31 -1.94
N GLN A 44 13.91 10.24 -0.99
CA GLN A 44 14.72 11.44 -1.20
C GLN A 44 16.17 11.11 -1.58
N ARG A 45 16.80 10.16 -0.86
CA ARG A 45 18.17 9.73 -1.16
C ARG A 45 18.28 9.04 -2.52
N MET A 46 17.35 8.14 -2.85
CA MET A 46 17.35 7.47 -4.15
C MET A 46 17.21 8.46 -5.31
N VAL A 47 16.30 9.43 -5.19
CA VAL A 47 16.11 10.47 -6.22
C VAL A 47 17.34 11.36 -6.33
N LYS A 48 17.92 11.79 -5.21
CA LYS A 48 19.13 12.60 -5.17
C LYS A 48 20.32 11.92 -5.87
N GLU A 49 20.52 10.63 -5.60
CA GLU A 49 21.63 9.83 -6.17
C GLU A 49 21.28 9.23 -7.55
N GLY A 50 20.10 9.53 -8.11
CA GLY A 50 19.68 9.05 -9.43
C GLY A 50 19.41 7.54 -9.50
N VAL A 51 19.23 6.85 -8.37
CA VAL A 51 18.94 5.42 -8.31
C VAL A 51 17.46 5.18 -8.58
N ARG A 52 17.14 4.41 -9.63
CA ARG A 52 15.75 4.30 -10.15
C ARG A 52 15.01 3.03 -9.74
N ASN A 53 15.70 2.02 -9.25
CA ASN A 53 15.15 0.68 -9.04
C ASN A 53 15.71 -0.01 -7.80
N PHE A 54 14.86 -0.76 -7.11
CA PHE A 54 15.20 -1.69 -6.04
C PHE A 54 15.70 -3.03 -6.56
N TYR A 55 15.28 -3.45 -7.75
CA TYR A 55 15.74 -4.68 -8.39
C TYR A 55 16.47 -4.40 -9.69
N ILE A 56 17.61 -5.06 -9.88
CA ILE A 56 18.36 -5.11 -11.13
C ILE A 56 18.17 -6.48 -11.77
N LYS A 57 18.13 -6.51 -13.10
CA LYS A 57 18.12 -7.76 -13.87
C LYS A 57 19.56 -8.19 -14.11
N ASN A 58 19.89 -9.40 -13.68
CA ASN A 58 21.16 -10.06 -13.92
C ASN A 58 21.26 -10.54 -15.39
N GLU A 59 22.48 -10.89 -15.82
CA GLU A 59 22.74 -11.42 -17.17
C GLU A 59 21.99 -12.72 -17.47
N ASP A 60 21.74 -13.55 -16.44
CA ASP A 60 20.95 -14.78 -16.52
C ASP A 60 19.43 -14.53 -16.59
N GLY A 61 19.01 -13.27 -16.56
CA GLY A 61 17.61 -12.85 -16.60
C GLY A 61 16.88 -12.86 -15.26
N THR A 62 17.54 -13.28 -14.17
CA THR A 62 16.98 -13.21 -12.81
C THR A 62 17.00 -11.78 -12.26
N PHE A 63 16.18 -11.52 -11.24
CA PHE A 63 16.18 -10.23 -10.54
C PHE A 63 16.93 -10.36 -9.21
N ALA A 64 17.88 -9.46 -8.98
CA ALA A 64 18.59 -9.33 -7.71
C ALA A 64 18.36 -7.93 -7.10
N PRO A 65 18.42 -7.79 -5.76
CA PRO A 65 18.37 -6.49 -5.12
C PRO A 65 19.51 -5.57 -5.60
N ASN A 66 19.18 -4.33 -5.94
CA ASN A 66 20.14 -3.32 -6.37
C ASN A 66 21.02 -2.89 -5.17
N PRO A 67 22.34 -3.13 -5.18
CA PRO A 67 23.22 -2.73 -4.07
C PRO A 67 23.22 -1.23 -3.82
N ALA A 68 23.10 -0.41 -4.88
CA ALA A 68 23.05 1.05 -4.75
C ALA A 68 21.76 1.49 -4.04
N ALA A 69 20.62 0.86 -4.35
CA ALA A 69 19.37 1.16 -3.64
C ALA A 69 19.44 0.74 -2.17
N ILE A 70 19.95 -0.47 -1.89
CA ILE A 70 20.10 -0.99 -0.52
C ILE A 70 20.98 -0.08 0.35
N ALA A 71 22.05 0.48 -0.22
CA ALA A 71 22.94 1.41 0.49
C ALA A 71 22.22 2.71 0.93
N LEU A 72 21.14 3.09 0.24
CA LEU A 72 20.38 4.32 0.49
C LEU A 72 19.14 4.10 1.36
N VAL A 73 18.77 2.85 1.66
CA VAL A 73 17.60 2.53 2.51
C VAL A 73 17.80 3.04 3.93
N GLU A 74 16.81 3.77 4.45
CA GLU A 74 16.71 4.09 5.87
C GLU A 74 16.38 2.80 6.63
N LYS A 75 17.34 2.31 7.41
CA LYS A 75 17.19 1.05 8.15
C LYS A 75 16.70 1.32 9.56
N GLY A 76 15.78 0.47 10.03
CA GLY A 76 15.45 0.36 11.44
C GLY A 76 16.37 -0.62 12.17
N ASN A 77 16.23 -0.67 13.50
CA ASN A 77 17.05 -1.53 14.36
C ASN A 77 16.42 -2.90 14.64
N SER A 78 15.15 -3.10 14.25
CA SER A 78 14.41 -4.34 14.50
C SER A 78 13.67 -4.75 13.23
N PRO A 79 13.97 -5.94 12.66
CA PRO A 79 13.27 -6.43 11.49
C PRO A 79 11.81 -6.78 11.85
N SER A 80 10.88 -6.39 10.98
CA SER A 80 9.49 -6.82 11.10
C SER A 80 9.29 -8.19 10.44
N THR A 81 8.42 -9.02 11.01
CA THR A 81 7.96 -10.24 10.35
C THR A 81 7.06 -9.91 9.15
N ALA A 82 6.87 -10.87 8.25
CA ALA A 82 5.97 -10.70 7.10
C ALA A 82 4.55 -10.30 7.55
N GLU A 83 4.04 -10.93 8.61
CA GLU A 83 2.72 -10.61 9.15
C GLU A 83 2.66 -9.20 9.75
N GLN A 84 3.70 -8.76 10.46
CA GLN A 84 3.75 -7.39 10.99
C GLN A 84 3.73 -6.34 9.87
N VAL A 85 4.43 -6.58 8.77
CA VAL A 85 4.42 -5.70 7.59
C VAL A 85 3.04 -5.70 6.95
N ARG A 86 2.43 -6.88 6.79
CA ARG A 86 1.09 -7.06 6.22
C ARG A 86 0.04 -6.31 7.04
N VAL A 87 -0.05 -6.55 8.34
CA VAL A 87 -1.02 -5.90 9.23
C VAL A 87 -0.86 -4.38 9.20
N ARG A 88 0.38 -3.87 9.24
CA ARG A 88 0.63 -2.42 9.19
C ARG A 88 0.13 -1.79 7.90
N ALA A 89 0.37 -2.44 6.76
CA ALA A 89 -0.10 -1.95 5.47
C ALA A 89 -1.64 -1.99 5.39
N LEU A 90 -2.29 -3.07 5.85
CA LEU A 90 -3.75 -3.17 5.85
C LEU A 90 -4.41 -2.17 6.79
N LYS A 91 -3.82 -1.92 7.97
CA LYS A 91 -4.31 -0.88 8.89
C LYS A 91 -4.22 0.51 8.27
N ALA A 92 -3.10 0.86 7.64
CA ALA A 92 -2.97 2.14 6.94
C ALA A 92 -4.00 2.31 5.82
N LEU A 93 -4.30 1.24 5.07
CA LEU A 93 -5.37 1.25 4.06
C LEU A 93 -6.76 1.45 4.69
N ALA A 94 -7.03 0.81 5.82
CA ALA A 94 -8.29 0.99 6.55
C ALA A 94 -8.43 2.41 7.14
N GLU A 95 -7.35 2.97 7.69
CA GLU A 95 -7.32 4.35 8.21
C GLU A 95 -7.68 5.35 7.09
N GLU A 96 -7.04 5.25 5.92
CA GLU A 96 -7.34 6.17 4.82
C GLU A 96 -8.70 5.94 4.17
N ALA A 97 -9.16 4.69 4.04
CA ALA A 97 -10.51 4.42 3.55
C ALA A 97 -11.57 5.03 4.48
N ARG A 98 -11.35 4.98 5.80
CA ARG A 98 -12.24 5.64 6.77
C ARG A 98 -12.18 7.14 6.64
N ALA A 99 -10.98 7.72 6.55
CA ALA A 99 -10.82 9.15 6.36
C ALA A 99 -11.52 9.66 5.09
N MET A 100 -11.40 8.94 3.96
CA MET A 100 -12.10 9.30 2.72
C MET A 100 -13.63 9.31 2.86
N LEU A 101 -14.20 8.38 3.63
CA LEU A 101 -15.63 8.35 3.91
C LEU A 101 -16.05 9.50 4.84
N ASP A 102 -15.29 9.73 5.91
CA ASP A 102 -15.60 10.74 6.92
C ASP A 102 -15.42 12.17 6.37
N GLU A 103 -14.44 12.37 5.48
CA GLU A 103 -14.20 13.62 4.75
C GLU A 103 -15.16 13.82 3.56
N GLY A 104 -15.98 12.82 3.22
CA GLY A 104 -16.95 12.89 2.12
C GLY A 104 -16.32 12.89 0.72
N VAL A 105 -15.10 12.35 0.57
CA VAL A 105 -14.41 12.19 -0.72
C VAL A 105 -15.17 11.19 -1.61
N VAL A 106 -15.79 10.19 -0.99
CA VAL A 106 -16.67 9.20 -1.62
C VAL A 106 -18.01 9.17 -0.89
N SER A 107 -19.06 8.77 -1.59
CA SER A 107 -20.42 8.71 -1.03
C SER A 107 -20.68 7.41 -0.26
N SER A 108 -19.98 6.33 -0.62
CA SER A 108 -20.21 5.01 -0.01
C SER A 108 -18.97 4.12 -0.04
N PRO A 109 -18.87 3.11 0.85
CA PRO A 109 -17.79 2.12 0.85
C PRO A 109 -17.62 1.41 -0.51
N ALA A 110 -18.73 1.12 -1.19
CA ALA A 110 -18.73 0.43 -2.47
C ALA A 110 -18.00 1.20 -3.59
N GLU A 111 -17.94 2.54 -3.52
CA GLU A 111 -17.17 3.34 -4.48
C GLU A 111 -15.68 3.10 -4.33
N ILE A 112 -15.16 3.02 -3.08
CA ILE A 112 -13.75 2.68 -2.83
C ILE A 112 -13.45 1.29 -3.37
N ASP A 113 -14.32 0.32 -3.13
CA ASP A 113 -14.15 -1.05 -3.62
C ASP A 113 -14.08 -1.09 -5.16
N LEU A 114 -15.00 -0.39 -5.83
CA LEU A 114 -15.02 -0.29 -7.29
C LEU A 114 -13.75 0.38 -7.83
N CYS A 115 -13.33 1.51 -7.24
CA CYS A 115 -12.11 2.21 -7.63
C CYS A 115 -10.86 1.35 -7.44
N MET A 116 -10.79 0.57 -6.38
CA MET A 116 -9.63 -0.29 -6.11
C MET A 116 -9.59 -1.49 -7.06
N LEU A 117 -10.74 -2.08 -7.40
CA LEU A 117 -10.82 -3.14 -8.40
C LEU A 117 -10.42 -2.65 -9.80
N MET A 118 -10.94 -1.49 -10.22
CA MET A 118 -10.73 -0.97 -11.58
C MET A 118 -9.42 -0.20 -11.77
N GLY A 119 -8.95 0.51 -10.73
CA GLY A 119 -7.79 1.40 -10.82
C GLY A 119 -6.52 0.77 -10.27
N ALA A 120 -6.57 0.29 -9.03
CA ALA A 120 -5.39 -0.25 -8.34
C ALA A 120 -5.15 -1.75 -8.60
N GLY A 121 -6.03 -2.40 -9.37
CA GLY A 121 -5.93 -3.83 -9.68
C GLY A 121 -6.09 -4.72 -8.45
N TRP A 122 -6.96 -4.34 -7.51
CA TRP A 122 -7.25 -5.16 -6.34
C TRP A 122 -7.73 -6.56 -6.76
N PRO A 123 -7.28 -7.65 -6.12
CA PRO A 123 -7.63 -8.99 -6.55
C PRO A 123 -9.13 -9.26 -6.48
N MET A 124 -9.76 -9.50 -7.65
CA MET A 124 -11.22 -9.61 -7.78
C MET A 124 -11.84 -10.71 -6.90
N HIS A 125 -11.13 -11.82 -6.72
CA HIS A 125 -11.59 -12.94 -5.89
C HIS A 125 -11.76 -12.58 -4.40
N LEU A 126 -11.25 -11.43 -3.95
CA LEU A 126 -11.43 -10.93 -2.59
C LEU A 126 -12.68 -10.04 -2.45
N GLY A 127 -13.36 -9.71 -3.54
CA GLY A 127 -14.62 -8.95 -3.56
C GLY A 127 -14.50 -7.43 -3.36
N GLY A 128 -13.28 -6.91 -3.21
CA GLY A 128 -13.00 -5.51 -2.89
C GLY A 128 -12.01 -5.39 -1.73
N ILE A 129 -11.48 -4.19 -1.52
CA ILE A 129 -10.55 -3.92 -0.43
C ILE A 129 -11.27 -3.88 0.92
N LEU A 130 -12.43 -3.23 1.01
CA LEU A 130 -13.14 -3.06 2.27
C LEU A 130 -13.79 -4.35 2.75
N PRO A 131 -14.40 -5.19 1.88
CA PRO A 131 -14.78 -6.55 2.23
C PRO A 131 -13.63 -7.37 2.80
N TYR A 132 -12.44 -7.25 2.20
CA TYR A 132 -11.26 -7.96 2.69
C TYR A 132 -10.84 -7.47 4.07
N LEU A 133 -10.72 -6.15 4.27
CA LEU A 133 -10.36 -5.56 5.56
C LEU A 133 -11.38 -5.92 6.66
N ASP A 134 -12.66 -6.00 6.29
CA ASP A 134 -13.77 -6.39 7.17
C ASP A 134 -13.72 -7.87 7.55
N ARG A 135 -13.32 -8.78 6.64
CA ARG A 135 -13.15 -10.21 6.95
C ARG A 135 -11.91 -10.49 7.81
N GLU A 136 -10.85 -9.71 7.61
CA GLU A 136 -9.60 -9.85 8.37
C GLU A 136 -9.67 -9.19 9.76
N GLY A 137 -10.80 -8.58 10.13
CA GLY A 137 -10.96 -7.84 11.40
C GLY A 137 -10.12 -6.56 11.47
N ILE A 138 -9.50 -6.14 10.36
CA ILE A 138 -8.64 -4.95 10.31
C ILE A 138 -9.48 -3.70 10.50
N SER A 139 -10.62 -3.61 9.83
CA SER A 139 -11.54 -2.45 9.93
C SER A 139 -11.96 -2.18 11.38
N GLU A 140 -12.33 -3.24 12.11
CA GLU A 140 -12.74 -3.16 13.52
C GLU A 140 -11.56 -2.81 14.42
N SER A 141 -10.40 -3.45 14.22
CA SER A 141 -9.20 -3.17 15.03
C SER A 141 -8.62 -1.75 14.83
N THR A 142 -9.01 -1.08 13.75
CA THR A 142 -8.46 0.22 13.34
C THR A 142 -9.46 1.35 13.59
N SER A 143 -10.73 1.15 13.22
CA SER A 143 -11.78 2.18 13.26
C SER A 143 -12.94 1.85 14.20
N GLY A 144 -12.88 0.73 14.92
CA GLY A 144 -13.91 0.30 15.87
C GLY A 144 -15.20 -0.23 15.22
N LYS A 145 -15.33 -0.18 13.90
CA LYS A 145 -16.49 -0.70 13.15
C LYS A 145 -16.09 -1.20 11.77
N ARG A 146 -16.94 -2.06 11.20
CA ARG A 146 -16.82 -2.51 9.80
C ARG A 146 -17.15 -1.38 8.81
N PHE A 147 -16.73 -1.55 7.57
CA PHE A 147 -17.17 -0.68 6.47
C PHE A 147 -18.55 -1.08 5.96
N HIS A 148 -18.78 -2.39 5.86
CA HIS A 148 -20.02 -2.97 5.35
C HIS A 148 -20.81 -3.67 6.46
N ASP A 149 -22.13 -3.67 6.31
CA ASP A 149 -23.04 -4.38 7.20
C ASP A 149 -22.77 -5.89 7.20
N LYS A 150 -23.08 -6.56 8.32
CA LYS A 150 -22.99 -8.02 8.39
C LYS A 150 -23.90 -8.65 7.34
N GLY A 151 -23.36 -9.61 6.59
CA GLY A 151 -24.01 -10.23 5.44
C GLY A 151 -23.52 -9.71 4.09
N VAL A 152 -22.94 -8.51 4.03
CA VAL A 152 -22.25 -8.02 2.82
C VAL A 152 -20.82 -8.52 2.85
N ALA A 153 -20.50 -9.41 1.90
CA ALA A 153 -19.17 -10.02 1.72
C ALA A 153 -18.53 -10.61 2.99
N SER A 154 -19.38 -11.03 3.93
CA SER A 154 -19.02 -11.71 5.17
C SER A 154 -18.72 -13.19 4.87
N LEU A 155 -17.81 -13.81 5.61
CA LEU A 155 -17.67 -15.26 5.52
C LEU A 155 -18.96 -15.93 6.03
N PRO A 156 -19.39 -17.06 5.44
CA PRO A 156 -20.47 -17.86 6.01
C PRO A 156 -20.14 -18.22 7.47
N ALA A 157 -21.17 -18.22 8.31
CA ALA A 157 -21.07 -18.67 9.70
C ALA A 157 -20.72 -20.15 9.80
#